data_AF-A0A1F7KZ67-F1
#
_entry.id   AF-A0A1F7KZ67-F1
#
_cell.length_a   1.000
_cell.length_b   1.000
_cell.length_c   1.000
_cell.angle_alpha   90.00
_cell.angle_beta   90.00
_cell.angle_gamma   90.00
#
_symmetry.space_group_name_H-M   'P 1'
#
loop_
_entity.id
_entity.type
_entity.pdbx_description
1 polymer ?
#
loop_
_entity_poly.entity_id
_entity_poly.type
_entity_poly.pdbx_seq_one_letter_code
_entity_poly.pdbx_strand_id
1 'polypeptide(L)'
;MYKEPPIVISIGGSLIVPGDRINTDFIKKLNVFIREEVEKGKRFFLVAGGGKFSRTYRDAGKTVVGTMTNEDLDWLGIHVTRLNAHLLRTVFQDIAHPAIIKDYDRRIRDWKEPVVIASGWKPGWSTDYCMVKIAQIYQAQIMINLSNIDWIYDKDPNKYKDAKIIKKLTWEECEDLVGDKWAPGMNTPFDPVATKLAKELRLTAIVANGKDFDNLKNIIEGNEFTGTVIMPYEIDAGFYDREYYHGAKSGYVFHARESYVGRIFQNITAIYRALLIMLFLRPKNCLDVGCGTGRLIRVLRFFGVEAWGVEISKAVLELIQPSVSSYVKEGSLTDLPFDDNKFDLVVTYDVLEHVERSKIHQAVKESIRVSSKYVLHKIYTVENSWIRMIHKRDFSRISVFARRYWHVVFSSFKDVSILRGSFFKLPSFFETIFLLKKKN
;
A
#
# COMPACT_ATOMS: atom_id res chain seq x y z
N MET A 1 -1.47 -8.60 21.53
CA MET A 1 -2.42 -8.06 20.52
C MET A 1 -1.58 -7.52 19.36
N TYR A 2 -1.73 -8.07 18.16
CA TYR A 2 -1.00 -7.58 16.99
C TYR A 2 -1.43 -6.14 16.71
N LYS A 3 -0.49 -5.19 16.70
CA LYS A 3 -0.77 -3.78 16.38
C LYS A 3 -0.55 -3.61 14.87
N GLU A 4 -1.52 -3.04 14.16
CA GLU A 4 -1.32 -2.72 12.75
C GLU A 4 -0.08 -1.81 12.59
N PRO A 5 0.69 -1.94 11.48
CA PRO A 5 1.80 -1.06 11.20
C PRO A 5 1.35 0.40 11.22
N PRO A 6 2.18 1.31 11.74
CA PRO A 6 1.79 2.69 11.87
C PRO A 6 1.67 3.38 10.51
N ILE A 7 0.77 4.35 10.41
CA ILE A 7 0.62 5.26 9.28
C ILE A 7 1.48 6.49 9.58
N VAL A 8 2.30 6.92 8.62
CA VAL A 8 3.08 8.16 8.76
C VAL A 8 2.41 9.25 7.95
N ILE A 9 2.11 10.37 8.60
CA ILE A 9 1.50 11.53 7.96
C ILE A 9 2.47 12.71 8.12
N SER A 10 3.01 13.19 7.00
CA SER A 10 3.67 14.50 6.94
C SER A 10 2.58 15.56 6.80
N ILE A 11 2.46 16.44 7.78
CA ILE A 11 1.50 17.53 7.79
C ILE A 11 2.21 18.78 7.27
N GLY A 12 1.91 19.14 6.04
CA GLY A 12 2.43 20.33 5.39
C GLY A 12 2.26 21.55 6.29
N GLY A 13 3.34 22.30 6.50
CA GLY A 13 3.31 23.41 7.46
C GLY A 13 2.35 24.52 7.06
N SER A 14 1.98 24.64 5.77
CA SER A 14 0.93 25.54 5.28
C SER A 14 -0.47 25.14 5.77
N LEU A 15 -0.69 23.89 6.20
CA LEU A 15 -1.95 23.48 6.82
C LEU A 15 -2.04 23.95 8.28
N ILE A 16 -0.90 23.90 9.01
CA ILE A 16 -0.79 24.34 10.40
C ILE A 16 -0.73 25.87 10.49
N VAL A 17 0.09 26.50 9.64
CA VAL A 17 0.36 27.93 9.60
C VAL A 17 0.31 28.41 8.13
N PRO A 18 -0.90 28.62 7.56
CA PRO A 18 -1.08 29.02 6.17
C PRO A 18 -0.59 30.44 5.86
N GLY A 19 -0.66 31.34 6.85
CA GLY A 19 -0.28 32.74 6.75
C GLY A 19 0.33 33.21 8.06
N ASP A 20 -0.14 34.34 8.60
CA ASP A 20 0.43 34.92 9.82
C ASP A 20 -0.24 34.41 11.11
N ARG A 21 -1.10 33.40 11.00
CA ARG A 21 -1.84 32.81 12.12
C ARG A 21 -1.82 31.28 12.04
N ILE A 22 -1.91 30.66 13.22
CA ILE A 22 -2.13 29.22 13.35
C ILE A 22 -3.57 28.91 12.93
N ASN A 23 -3.74 27.88 12.11
CA ASN A 23 -5.03 27.40 11.64
C ASN A 23 -5.66 26.45 12.67
N THR A 24 -6.28 27.01 13.71
CA THR A 24 -6.90 26.24 14.79
C THR A 24 -8.04 25.35 14.32
N ASP A 25 -8.76 25.73 13.27
CA ASP A 25 -9.86 24.93 12.71
C ASP A 25 -9.35 23.64 12.08
N PHE A 26 -8.27 23.72 11.30
CA PHE A 26 -7.60 22.52 10.78
C PHE A 26 -7.10 21.62 11.91
N ILE A 27 -6.43 22.19 12.91
CA ILE A 27 -5.91 21.41 14.05
C ILE A 27 -7.05 20.73 14.83
N LYS A 28 -8.18 21.43 15.03
CA LYS A 28 -9.37 20.86 15.67
C LYS A 28 -9.93 19.67 14.88
N LYS A 29 -10.07 19.81 13.55
CA LYS A 29 -10.55 18.73 12.67
C LYS A 29 -9.56 17.55 12.65
N LEU A 30 -8.26 17.83 12.58
CA LEU A 30 -7.21 16.82 12.67
C LEU A 30 -7.26 16.06 14.00
N ASN A 31 -7.50 16.77 15.11
CA ASN A 31 -7.64 16.16 16.43
C ASN A 31 -8.80 15.16 16.49
N VAL A 32 -9.97 15.56 15.99
CA VAL A 32 -11.16 14.69 15.91
C VAL A 32 -10.86 13.48 15.03
N PHE A 33 -10.39 13.71 13.80
CA PHE A 33 -10.11 12.66 12.83
C PHE A 33 -9.12 11.59 13.34
N ILE A 34 -7.98 12.01 13.89
CA ILE A 34 -6.97 11.08 14.38
C ILE A 34 -7.52 10.25 15.54
N ARG A 35 -8.34 10.83 16.43
CA ARG A 35 -8.96 10.10 17.53
C ARG A 35 -9.93 9.03 17.04
N GLU A 36 -10.78 9.36 16.08
CA GLU A 36 -11.72 8.40 15.46
C GLU A 36 -10.98 7.22 14.82
N GLU A 37 -9.86 7.47 14.12
CA GLU A 37 -9.06 6.39 13.54
C GLU A 37 -8.30 5.58 14.60
N VAL A 38 -7.87 6.20 15.69
CA VAL A 38 -7.24 5.51 16.82
C VAL A 38 -8.24 4.57 17.52
N GLU A 39 -9.51 4.96 17.65
CA GLU A 39 -10.57 4.09 18.17
C GLU A 39 -10.79 2.85 17.29
N LYS A 40 -10.54 2.97 15.98
CA LYS A 40 -10.52 1.83 15.03
C LYS A 40 -9.26 0.97 15.14
N GLY A 41 -8.32 1.32 16.03
CA GLY A 41 -7.08 0.59 16.29
C GLY A 41 -5.88 1.04 15.44
N LYS A 42 -5.99 2.16 14.71
CA LYS A 42 -4.89 2.72 13.92
C LYS A 42 -3.84 3.39 14.81
N ARG A 43 -2.61 3.46 14.29
CA ARG A 43 -1.48 4.13 14.96
C ARG A 43 -0.82 5.10 14.01
N PHE A 44 -0.35 6.23 14.53
CA PHE A 44 0.11 7.34 13.72
C PHE A 44 1.49 7.85 14.15
N PHE A 45 2.31 8.17 13.16
CA PHE A 45 3.38 9.15 13.29
C PHE A 45 2.95 10.42 12.55
N LEU A 46 2.94 11.56 13.24
CA LEU A 46 2.62 12.85 12.64
C LEU A 46 3.88 13.72 12.59
N VAL A 47 4.32 14.09 11.38
CA VAL A 47 5.49 14.96 11.18
C VAL A 47 5.01 16.38 10.90
N ALA A 48 5.38 17.34 11.75
CA ALA A 48 4.92 18.72 11.60
C ALA A 48 5.82 19.53 10.66
N GLY A 49 5.23 20.13 9.63
CA GLY A 49 5.86 21.11 8.75
C GLY A 49 6.03 22.49 9.38
N GLY A 50 6.92 23.30 8.81
CA GLY A 50 7.29 24.62 9.34
C GLY A 50 6.39 25.80 8.89
N GLY A 51 5.81 25.71 7.70
CA GLY A 51 4.77 26.64 7.24
C GLY A 51 5.29 28.05 6.93
N LYS A 52 4.38 29.04 6.97
CA LYS A 52 4.76 30.43 6.70
C LYS A 52 5.75 30.96 7.73
N PHE A 53 5.65 30.55 8.99
CA PHE A 53 6.58 30.98 10.05
C PHE A 53 8.03 30.61 9.75
N SER A 54 8.33 29.43 9.22
CA SER A 54 9.72 29.11 8.83
C SER A 54 10.30 30.13 7.84
N ARG A 55 9.49 30.58 6.87
CA ARG A 55 9.90 31.63 5.93
C ARG A 55 10.03 32.98 6.63
N THR A 56 9.07 33.35 7.47
CA THR A 56 9.11 34.62 8.21
C THR A 56 10.36 34.75 9.09
N TYR A 57 10.70 33.72 9.87
CA TYR A 57 11.91 33.74 10.71
C TYR A 57 13.19 33.77 9.89
N ARG A 58 13.25 32.96 8.83
CA ARG A 58 14.38 32.92 7.90
C ARG A 58 14.61 34.29 7.24
N ASP A 59 13.55 34.91 6.74
CA ASP A 59 13.61 36.18 6.03
C ASP A 59 13.96 37.33 6.99
N ALA A 60 13.41 37.32 8.21
CA ALA A 60 13.79 38.27 9.25
C ALA A 60 15.28 38.19 9.62
N GLY A 61 15.82 36.97 9.76
CA GLY A 61 17.26 36.76 9.98
C GLY A 61 18.08 37.38 8.85
N LYS A 62 17.74 37.09 7.59
CA LYS A 62 18.41 37.67 6.41
C LYS A 62 18.32 39.19 6.37
N THR A 63 17.18 39.79 6.73
CA THR A 63 17.04 41.25 6.76
C THR A 63 18.02 41.90 7.74
N VAL A 64 18.30 41.25 8.86
CA VAL A 64 19.20 41.80 9.90
C VAL A 64 20.67 41.59 9.55
N VAL A 65 21.06 40.40 9.09
CA VAL A 65 22.48 40.02 8.92
C VAL A 65 22.95 40.01 7.46
N GLY A 66 22.05 40.25 6.50
CA GLY A 66 22.32 40.21 5.07
C GLY A 66 22.44 38.78 4.53
N THR A 67 23.61 38.18 4.67
CA THR A 67 23.91 36.83 4.15
C THR A 67 23.92 35.83 5.30
N MET A 68 23.20 34.71 5.11
CA MET A 68 23.17 33.60 6.05
C MET A 68 23.55 32.31 5.35
N THR A 69 24.21 31.40 6.07
CA THR A 69 24.51 30.07 5.57
C THR A 69 23.23 29.24 5.41
N ASN A 70 23.23 28.25 4.52
CA ASN A 70 22.10 27.32 4.41
C ASN A 70 21.83 26.59 5.74
N GLU A 71 22.87 26.33 6.52
CA GLU A 71 22.76 25.69 7.82
C GLU A 71 21.95 26.53 8.81
N ASP A 72 22.24 27.83 8.93
CA ASP A 72 21.51 28.73 9.82
C ASP A 72 20.04 28.89 9.40
N LEU A 73 19.81 28.97 8.08
CA LEU A 73 18.46 29.04 7.51
C LEU A 73 17.64 27.78 7.84
N ASP A 74 18.28 26.62 7.77
CA ASP A 74 17.67 25.35 8.14
C ASP A 74 17.39 25.26 9.63
N TRP A 75 18.30 25.70 10.50
CA TRP A 75 18.06 25.69 11.93
C TRP A 75 16.84 26.52 12.33
N LEU A 76 16.67 27.72 11.75
CA LEU A 76 15.45 28.51 11.94
C LEU A 76 14.20 27.75 11.49
N GLY A 77 14.24 27.12 10.32
CA GLY A 77 13.15 26.28 9.81
C GLY A 77 12.82 25.11 10.75
N ILE A 78 13.84 24.38 11.20
CA ILE A 78 13.74 23.23 12.09
C ILE A 78 13.16 23.65 13.44
N HIS A 79 13.59 24.75 14.03
CA HIS A 79 13.04 25.23 15.30
C HIS A 79 11.55 25.59 15.18
N VAL A 80 11.12 26.16 14.05
CA VAL A 80 9.69 26.37 13.80
C VAL A 80 8.94 25.03 13.67
N THR A 81 9.49 24.04 12.96
CA THR A 81 8.85 22.70 12.90
C THR A 81 8.73 22.06 14.28
N ARG A 82 9.71 22.25 15.16
CA ARG A 82 9.70 21.76 16.55
C ARG A 82 8.62 22.43 17.37
N LEU A 83 8.41 23.74 17.19
CA LEU A 83 7.33 24.47 17.84
C LEU A 83 5.95 23.96 17.39
N ASN A 84 5.76 23.79 16.07
CA ASN A 84 4.52 23.22 15.52
C ASN A 84 4.29 21.78 15.99
N ALA A 85 5.34 20.96 16.06
CA ALA A 85 5.28 19.61 16.60
C ALA A 85 4.88 19.61 18.09
N HIS A 86 5.39 20.56 18.87
CA HIS A 86 5.03 20.68 20.28
C HIS A 86 3.57 21.09 20.49
N LEU A 87 3.05 21.98 19.62
CA LEU A 87 1.62 22.30 19.59
C LEU A 87 0.78 21.03 19.32
N LEU A 88 1.12 20.24 18.30
CA LEU A 88 0.40 18.99 18.01
C LEU A 88 0.50 18.00 19.18
N ARG A 89 1.69 17.83 19.79
CA ARG A 89 1.86 16.97 20.97
C ARG A 89 0.98 17.42 22.13
N THR A 90 0.79 18.72 22.31
CA THR A 90 -0.07 19.29 23.36
C THR A 90 -1.54 18.99 23.09
N VAL A 91 -2.00 19.15 21.85
CA VAL A 91 -3.37 18.81 21.43
C VAL A 91 -3.69 17.32 21.63
N PHE A 92 -2.69 16.45 21.43
CA PHE A 92 -2.82 15.01 21.59
C PHE A 92 -2.23 14.48 22.92
N GLN A 93 -2.05 15.32 23.95
CA GLN A 93 -1.23 14.97 25.13
C GLN A 93 -1.62 13.67 25.85
N ASP A 94 -2.89 13.29 25.79
CA ASP A 94 -3.50 12.11 26.43
C ASP A 94 -3.31 10.82 25.62
N ILE A 95 -3.05 10.93 24.32
CA ILE A 95 -2.88 9.79 23.40
C ILE A 95 -1.53 9.76 22.67
N ALA A 96 -0.74 10.82 22.78
CA ALA A 96 0.57 10.95 22.15
C ALA A 96 1.70 10.60 23.11
N HIS A 97 2.72 9.93 22.57
CA HIS A 97 3.97 9.71 23.28
C HIS A 97 4.54 11.05 23.79
N PRO A 98 5.03 11.13 25.05
CA PRO A 98 5.44 12.40 25.66
C PRO A 98 6.62 13.06 24.96
N ALA A 99 7.54 12.27 24.40
CA ALA A 99 8.67 12.78 23.63
C ALA A 99 8.33 12.98 22.16
N ILE A 100 8.81 14.10 21.60
CA ILE A 100 8.78 14.40 20.16
C ILE A 100 10.04 13.85 19.50
N ILE A 101 9.90 13.20 18.34
CA ILE A 101 11.05 12.78 17.53
C ILE A 101 11.65 14.01 16.86
N LYS A 102 12.80 14.44 17.38
CA LYS A 102 13.65 15.52 16.85
C LYS A 102 15.05 15.04 16.44
N ASP A 103 15.38 13.80 16.78
CA ASP A 103 16.61 13.10 16.45
C ASP A 103 16.25 11.70 15.95
N TYR A 104 16.50 11.45 14.66
CA TYR A 104 16.06 10.24 13.98
C TYR A 104 17.06 9.09 14.11
N ASP A 105 18.24 9.35 14.69
CA ASP A 105 19.18 8.30 15.10
C ASP A 105 18.74 7.63 16.41
N ARG A 106 17.87 8.31 17.19
CA ARG A 106 17.34 7.81 18.46
C ARG A 106 15.94 7.24 18.27
N ARG A 107 15.84 5.92 18.19
CA ARG A 107 14.56 5.21 18.08
C ARG A 107 13.82 5.17 19.42
N ILE A 108 12.51 5.45 19.38
CA ILE A 108 11.58 5.15 20.47
C ILE A 108 11.25 3.64 20.40
N ARG A 109 11.59 2.90 21.46
CA ARG A 109 11.30 1.46 21.56
C ARG A 109 10.05 1.26 22.41
N ASP A 110 9.32 0.19 22.12
CA ASP A 110 8.20 -0.32 22.94
C ASP A 110 7.12 0.70 23.32
N TRP A 111 6.91 1.74 22.49
CA TRP A 111 5.91 2.77 22.77
C TRP A 111 4.50 2.19 22.76
N LYS A 112 3.70 2.59 23.74
CA LYS A 112 2.36 2.04 23.97
C LYS A 112 1.30 2.88 23.27
N GLU A 113 1.54 4.18 23.26
CA GLU A 113 0.68 5.24 22.77
C GLU A 113 0.35 5.03 21.28
N PRO A 114 -0.87 5.37 20.86
CA PRO A 114 -1.29 5.25 19.47
C PRO A 114 -0.69 6.33 18.58
N VAL A 115 -0.30 7.49 19.13
CA VAL A 115 0.24 8.62 18.36
C VAL A 115 1.68 8.94 18.80
N VAL A 116 2.55 9.24 17.83
CA VAL A 116 3.88 9.80 18.08
C VAL A 116 4.06 11.02 17.18
N ILE A 117 4.55 12.12 17.76
CA ILE A 117 4.76 13.37 17.04
C ILE A 117 6.26 13.52 16.70
N ALA A 118 6.53 14.05 15.52
CA ALA A 118 7.87 14.28 15.01
C ALA A 118 8.00 15.69 14.39
N SER A 119 9.23 16.19 14.33
CA SER A 119 9.58 17.50 13.75
C SER A 119 10.69 17.36 12.72
N GLY A 120 11.14 18.47 12.12
CA GLY A 120 12.40 18.52 11.39
C GLY A 120 13.59 18.04 12.24
N TRP A 121 14.61 17.49 11.58
CA TRP A 121 15.76 16.85 12.20
C TRP A 121 16.97 17.78 12.34
N LYS A 122 17.78 17.86 11.28
CA LYS A 122 19.04 18.59 11.18
C LYS A 122 19.14 19.25 9.79
N PRO A 123 20.05 20.22 9.58
CA PRO A 123 20.23 20.88 8.30
C PRO A 123 20.44 19.93 7.11
N GLY A 124 19.98 20.34 5.94
CA GLY A 124 20.04 19.56 4.69
C GLY A 124 18.86 18.62 4.45
N TRP A 125 17.84 18.59 5.33
CA TRP A 125 16.72 17.65 5.23
C TRP A 125 15.38 18.32 5.50
N SER A 126 14.37 18.03 4.68
CA SER A 126 12.99 18.46 4.90
C SER A 126 12.19 17.53 5.81
N THR A 127 10.93 17.90 6.05
CA THR A 127 9.96 17.07 6.76
C THR A 127 9.51 15.85 5.95
N ASP A 128 9.63 15.88 4.62
CA ASP A 128 9.36 14.72 3.77
C ASP A 128 10.45 13.65 3.97
N TYR A 129 11.71 14.08 4.06
CA TYR A 129 12.81 13.19 4.40
C TYR A 129 12.60 12.56 5.79
N CYS A 130 12.17 13.36 6.75
CA CYS A 130 11.84 12.90 8.10
C CYS A 130 10.73 11.82 8.09
N MET A 131 9.67 12.01 7.29
CA MET A 131 8.62 11.01 7.08
C MET A 131 9.19 9.70 6.52
N VAL A 132 10.05 9.79 5.50
CA VAL A 132 10.72 8.61 4.90
C VAL A 132 11.58 7.88 5.92
N LYS A 133 12.33 8.61 6.78
CA LYS A 133 13.12 8.03 7.88
C LYS A 133 12.24 7.32 8.90
N ILE A 134 11.09 7.88 9.28
CA ILE A 134 10.15 7.19 10.18
C ILE A 134 9.64 5.91 9.52
N ALA A 135 9.26 5.96 8.26
CA ALA A 135 8.80 4.78 7.55
C ALA A 135 9.87 3.68 7.49
N GLN A 136 11.14 4.05 7.29
CA GLN A 136 12.28 3.15 7.37
C GLN A 136 12.43 2.50 8.76
N ILE A 137 12.47 3.32 9.81
CA ILE A 137 12.80 2.89 11.18
C ILE A 137 11.67 2.08 11.81
N TYR A 138 10.42 2.45 11.54
CA TYR A 138 9.22 1.88 12.16
C TYR A 138 8.41 0.99 11.22
N GLN A 139 8.92 0.72 10.01
CA GLN A 139 8.30 -0.16 9.02
C GLN A 139 6.85 0.22 8.71
N ALA A 140 6.60 1.52 8.52
CA ALA A 140 5.27 2.00 8.18
C ALA A 140 4.78 1.41 6.85
N GLN A 141 3.49 1.11 6.78
CA GLN A 141 2.87 0.57 5.56
C GLN A 141 2.57 1.67 4.53
N ILE A 142 2.16 2.85 5.00
CA ILE A 142 1.73 3.97 4.18
C ILE A 142 2.39 5.25 4.69
N MET A 143 2.91 6.04 3.75
CA MET A 143 3.33 7.43 3.95
C MET A 143 2.33 8.35 3.26
N ILE A 144 1.77 9.31 3.98
CA ILE A 144 0.84 10.30 3.46
C ILE A 144 1.46 11.69 3.63
N ASN A 145 1.69 12.39 2.53
CA ASN A 145 2.08 13.80 2.53
C ASN A 145 0.82 14.64 2.33
N LEU A 146 0.38 15.31 3.40
CA LEU A 146 -0.73 16.24 3.37
C LEU A 146 -0.21 17.63 3.00
N SER A 147 -0.52 18.05 1.79
CA SER A 147 -0.15 19.36 1.24
C SER A 147 -1.40 20.23 1.05
N ASN A 148 -1.23 21.38 0.39
CA ASN A 148 -2.32 22.27 -0.03
C ASN A 148 -2.73 22.05 -1.51
N ILE A 149 -2.30 20.95 -2.12
CA ILE A 149 -2.59 20.56 -3.51
C ILE A 149 -3.33 19.22 -3.53
N ASP A 150 -4.24 19.04 -4.49
CA ASP A 150 -4.98 17.79 -4.67
C ASP A 150 -4.13 16.73 -5.40
N TRP A 151 -3.31 17.17 -6.37
CA TRP A 151 -2.48 16.32 -7.20
C TRP A 151 -1.07 16.91 -7.34
N ILE A 152 -0.09 16.06 -7.59
CA ILE A 152 1.15 16.46 -8.23
C ILE A 152 0.85 16.79 -9.69
N TYR A 153 1.52 17.82 -10.19
CA TYR A 153 1.43 18.25 -11.59
C TYR A 153 2.77 18.01 -12.28
N ASP A 154 2.74 17.81 -13.59
CA ASP A 154 3.94 17.71 -14.44
C ASP A 154 4.80 18.99 -14.44
N LYS A 155 4.19 20.13 -14.09
CA LYS A 155 4.84 21.43 -13.89
C LYS A 155 4.03 22.30 -12.94
N ASP A 156 4.64 23.36 -12.40
CA ASP A 156 4.01 24.23 -11.40
C ASP A 156 2.68 24.85 -11.92
N PRO A 157 1.52 24.47 -11.36
CA PRO A 157 0.22 24.91 -11.86
C PRO A 157 -0.03 26.40 -11.61
N ASN A 158 0.73 27.04 -10.70
CA ASN A 158 0.65 28.49 -10.48
C ASN A 158 1.38 29.28 -11.56
N LYS A 159 2.30 28.64 -12.29
CA LYS A 159 3.09 29.26 -13.37
C LYS A 159 2.58 28.86 -14.75
N TYR A 160 2.10 27.63 -14.91
CA TYR A 160 1.71 27.06 -16.20
C TYR A 160 0.24 26.63 -16.18
N LYS A 161 -0.60 27.31 -16.98
CA LYS A 161 -2.05 27.03 -17.04
C LYS A 161 -2.39 25.67 -17.66
N ASP A 162 -1.47 25.10 -18.44
CA ASP A 162 -1.61 23.81 -19.10
C ASP A 162 -0.95 22.66 -18.30
N ALA A 163 -0.67 22.88 -17.01
CA ALA A 163 -0.18 21.85 -16.10
C ALA A 163 -1.19 20.69 -16.01
N LYS A 164 -0.69 19.46 -16.15
CA LYS A 164 -1.48 18.23 -16.14
C LYS A 164 -1.31 17.53 -14.80
N ILE A 165 -2.43 17.02 -14.29
CA ILE A 165 -2.42 16.21 -13.07
C ILE A 165 -1.74 14.86 -13.33
N ILE A 166 -0.99 14.39 -12.32
CA ILE A 166 -0.35 13.08 -12.32
C ILE A 166 -1.01 12.27 -11.20
N LYS A 167 -1.76 11.21 -11.54
CA LYS A 167 -2.46 10.38 -10.54
C LYS A 167 -1.54 9.32 -9.92
N LYS A 168 -0.61 8.79 -10.71
CA LYS A 168 0.38 7.80 -10.30
C LYS A 168 1.69 8.12 -11.00
N LEU A 169 2.79 7.89 -10.31
CA LEU A 169 4.13 7.94 -10.87
C LEU A 169 5.08 7.04 -10.05
N THR A 170 6.18 6.66 -10.66
CA THR A 170 7.29 5.99 -10.02
C THR A 170 8.18 6.98 -9.28
N TRP A 171 9.03 6.49 -8.38
CA TRP A 171 10.08 7.33 -7.78
C TRP A 171 11.11 7.82 -8.80
N GLU A 172 11.29 7.12 -9.91
CA GLU A 172 12.17 7.55 -11.01
C GLU A 172 11.58 8.76 -11.73
N GLU A 173 10.33 8.69 -12.16
CA GLU A 173 9.62 9.83 -12.73
C GLU A 173 9.49 11.00 -11.73
N CYS A 174 9.33 10.70 -10.44
CA CYS A 174 9.32 11.73 -9.41
C CYS A 174 10.68 12.42 -9.28
N GLU A 175 11.79 11.67 -9.37
CA GLU A 175 13.15 12.20 -9.36
C GLU A 175 13.40 13.11 -10.58
N ASP A 176 12.94 12.71 -11.76
CA ASP A 176 13.02 13.54 -12.98
C ASP A 176 12.24 14.86 -12.85
N LEU A 177 11.08 14.84 -12.17
CA LEU A 177 10.26 16.03 -11.94
C LEU A 177 10.86 17.00 -10.92
N VAL A 178 11.47 16.49 -9.84
CA VAL A 178 11.96 17.34 -8.73
C VAL A 178 13.44 17.70 -8.87
N GLY A 179 14.18 16.98 -9.71
CA GLY A 179 15.62 17.14 -9.91
C GLY A 179 16.45 16.57 -8.76
N ASP A 180 17.74 16.89 -8.76
CA ASP A 180 18.74 16.29 -7.86
C ASP A 180 19.21 17.22 -6.72
N LYS A 181 18.94 18.53 -6.85
CA LYS A 181 19.42 19.56 -5.92
C LYS A 181 18.36 19.95 -4.91
N TRP A 182 18.78 20.05 -3.65
CA TRP A 182 17.96 20.53 -2.56
C TRP A 182 18.41 21.91 -2.06
N ALA A 183 17.45 22.75 -1.66
CA ALA A 183 17.72 24.04 -1.03
C ALA A 183 16.65 24.41 0.02
N PRO A 184 17.02 25.16 1.08
CA PRO A 184 16.08 25.57 2.12
C PRO A 184 14.89 26.38 1.59
N GLY A 185 13.68 25.87 1.79
CA GLY A 185 12.44 26.53 1.36
C GLY A 185 12.08 26.34 -0.12
N MET A 186 12.70 25.38 -0.80
CA MET A 186 12.30 24.90 -2.12
C MET A 186 10.83 24.45 -2.13
N ASN A 187 10.12 24.74 -3.21
CA ASN A 187 8.72 24.34 -3.42
C ASN A 187 8.69 23.29 -4.53
N THR A 188 8.82 22.03 -4.14
CA THR A 188 8.65 20.87 -5.01
C THR A 188 7.49 20.02 -4.52
N PRO A 189 6.85 19.23 -5.39
CA PRO A 189 5.78 18.30 -4.99
C PRO A 189 6.22 17.28 -3.93
N PHE A 190 7.50 16.90 -3.97
CA PHE A 190 8.18 16.07 -2.97
C PHE A 190 9.65 16.50 -2.91
N ASP A 191 10.28 16.33 -1.77
CA ASP A 191 11.69 16.69 -1.58
C ASP A 191 12.66 15.80 -2.39
N PRO A 192 13.61 16.36 -3.18
CA PRO A 192 14.57 15.59 -3.97
C PRO A 192 15.38 14.55 -3.20
N VAL A 193 15.81 14.88 -1.98
CA VAL A 193 16.62 13.99 -1.14
C VAL A 193 15.76 12.89 -0.52
N ALA A 194 14.54 13.23 -0.12
CA ALA A 194 13.53 12.27 0.32
C ALA A 194 13.09 11.34 -0.81
N THR A 195 12.96 11.83 -2.03
CA THR A 195 12.67 11.05 -3.24
C THR A 195 13.72 9.98 -3.46
N LYS A 196 15.02 10.36 -3.45
CA LYS A 196 16.13 9.41 -3.58
C LYS A 196 16.11 8.34 -2.48
N LEU A 197 15.94 8.74 -1.23
CA LEU A 197 15.86 7.78 -0.13
C LEU A 197 14.63 6.87 -0.24
N ALA A 198 13.47 7.41 -0.64
CA ALA A 198 12.25 6.62 -0.80
C ALA A 198 12.34 5.63 -1.97
N LYS A 199 13.04 6.01 -3.05
CA LYS A 199 13.42 5.15 -4.18
C LYS A 199 14.30 3.99 -3.72
N GLU A 200 15.39 4.29 -3.02
CA GLU A 200 16.31 3.28 -2.47
C GLU A 200 15.61 2.29 -1.54
N LEU A 201 14.71 2.80 -0.67
CA LEU A 201 13.94 1.99 0.27
C LEU A 201 12.70 1.33 -0.35
N ARG A 202 12.41 1.63 -1.62
CA ARG A 202 11.26 1.13 -2.39
C ARG A 202 9.94 1.30 -1.63
N LEU A 203 9.71 2.49 -1.09
CA LEU A 203 8.51 2.82 -0.31
C LEU A 203 7.37 3.27 -1.22
N THR A 204 6.17 3.42 -0.68
CA THR A 204 5.04 4.03 -1.38
C THR A 204 4.59 5.26 -0.60
N ALA A 205 4.35 6.36 -1.30
CA ALA A 205 3.84 7.60 -0.74
C ALA A 205 2.55 8.04 -1.44
N ILE A 206 1.69 8.73 -0.70
CA ILE A 206 0.49 9.36 -1.24
C ILE A 206 0.60 10.85 -0.95
N VAL A 207 0.52 11.69 -1.99
CA VAL A 207 0.44 13.15 -1.85
C VAL A 207 -1.02 13.55 -2.06
N ALA A 208 -1.61 14.25 -1.09
CA ALA A 208 -3.01 14.64 -1.13
C ALA A 208 -3.25 15.97 -0.40
N ASN A 209 -4.43 16.55 -0.60
CA ASN A 209 -4.83 17.79 0.06
C ASN A 209 -5.23 17.52 1.51
N GLY A 210 -4.54 18.16 2.44
CA GLY A 210 -4.80 17.99 3.88
C GLY A 210 -6.06 18.67 4.40
N LYS A 211 -6.76 19.49 3.60
CA LYS A 211 -8.02 20.12 4.02
C LYS A 211 -9.24 19.21 3.88
N ASP A 212 -9.11 18.13 3.11
CA ASP A 212 -10.19 17.18 2.84
C ASP A 212 -10.03 15.93 3.72
N PHE A 213 -10.74 15.92 4.84
CA PHE A 213 -10.72 14.82 5.81
C PHE A 213 -11.51 13.59 5.35
N ASP A 214 -12.51 13.76 4.48
CA ASP A 214 -13.23 12.63 3.89
C ASP A 214 -12.32 11.90 2.90
N ASN A 215 -11.54 12.65 2.12
CA ASN A 215 -10.51 12.07 1.27
C ASN A 215 -9.38 11.40 2.07
N LEU A 216 -8.93 12.02 3.17
CA LEU A 216 -7.95 11.38 4.08
C LEU A 216 -8.49 10.06 4.66
N LYS A 217 -9.78 10.03 5.03
CA LYS A 217 -10.45 8.79 5.43
C LYS A 217 -10.38 7.76 4.31
N ASN A 218 -10.72 8.14 3.08
CA ASN A 218 -10.65 7.24 1.92
C ASN A 218 -9.24 6.72 1.67
N ILE A 219 -8.19 7.53 1.87
CA ILE A 219 -6.79 7.08 1.74
C ILE A 219 -6.46 6.00 2.78
N ILE A 220 -6.79 6.23 4.06
CA ILE A 220 -6.51 5.29 5.16
C ILE A 220 -7.36 4.02 5.03
N GLU A 221 -8.62 4.19 4.63
CA GLU A 221 -9.57 3.14 4.32
C GLU A 221 -9.40 2.56 2.90
N GLY A 222 -8.38 3.00 2.16
CA GLY A 222 -8.01 2.58 0.80
C GLY A 222 -9.18 2.47 -0.18
N ASN A 223 -10.20 3.28 0.03
CA ASN A 223 -11.28 3.51 -0.92
C ASN A 223 -10.73 4.30 -2.12
N GLU A 224 -11.58 4.61 -3.09
CA GLU A 224 -11.23 5.58 -4.13
C GLU A 224 -10.96 6.96 -3.50
N PHE A 225 -9.89 7.64 -3.94
CA PHE A 225 -9.46 8.91 -3.37
C PHE A 225 -8.86 9.85 -4.43
N THR A 226 -8.78 11.12 -4.07
CA THR A 226 -8.13 12.20 -4.82
C THR A 226 -6.71 12.40 -4.27
N GLY A 227 -5.69 12.21 -5.08
CA GLY A 227 -4.30 12.25 -4.63
C GLY A 227 -3.36 11.48 -5.54
N THR A 228 -2.09 11.88 -5.53
CA THR A 228 -1.05 11.22 -6.34
C THR A 228 -0.37 10.10 -5.55
N VAL A 229 -0.25 8.91 -6.15
CA VAL A 229 0.52 7.81 -5.58
C VAL A 229 1.91 7.76 -6.20
N ILE A 230 2.95 7.85 -5.36
CA ILE A 230 4.34 7.64 -5.76
C ILE A 230 4.77 6.23 -5.36
N MET A 231 5.22 5.43 -6.32
CA MET A 231 5.46 3.99 -6.16
C MET A 231 6.90 3.61 -6.55
N PRO A 232 7.45 2.48 -6.07
CA PRO A 232 8.75 2.03 -6.53
C PRO A 232 8.75 1.51 -7.97
N TYR A 233 7.60 1.01 -8.43
CA TYR A 233 7.39 0.45 -9.75
C TYR A 233 5.95 0.74 -10.18
N GLU A 234 5.69 0.83 -11.48
CA GLU A 234 4.33 0.69 -12.00
C GLU A 234 3.87 -0.76 -11.82
N ILE A 235 2.70 -0.96 -11.22
CA ILE A 235 2.11 -2.30 -11.04
C ILE A 235 0.88 -2.38 -11.93
N ASP A 236 1.09 -2.94 -13.12
CA ASP A 236 0.07 -3.25 -14.10
C ASP A 236 0.27 -4.67 -14.65
N ALA A 237 -0.43 -5.03 -15.73
CA ALA A 237 -0.24 -6.32 -16.38
C ALA A 237 1.20 -6.56 -16.86
N GLY A 238 1.90 -5.50 -17.27
CA GLY A 238 3.30 -5.52 -17.70
C GLY A 238 4.29 -5.76 -16.56
N PHE A 239 3.94 -5.45 -15.31
CA PHE A 239 4.77 -5.78 -14.14
C PHE A 239 4.98 -7.29 -13.98
N TYR A 240 4.00 -8.11 -14.37
CA TYR A 240 4.02 -9.57 -14.27
C TYR A 240 4.74 -10.23 -15.47
N ASP A 241 5.89 -9.69 -15.85
CA ASP A 241 6.70 -10.14 -16.98
C ASP A 241 7.52 -11.41 -16.66
N ARG A 242 8.34 -11.86 -17.63
CA ARG A 242 9.25 -12.99 -17.41
C ARG A 242 10.20 -12.76 -16.23
N GLU A 243 10.63 -11.53 -15.95
CA GLU A 243 11.51 -11.23 -14.83
C GLU A 243 10.80 -11.37 -13.47
N TYR A 244 9.49 -11.11 -13.37
CA TYR A 244 8.71 -11.46 -12.19
C TYR A 244 8.67 -12.98 -11.94
N TYR A 245 8.42 -13.78 -12.98
CA TYR A 245 8.32 -15.23 -12.83
C TYR A 245 9.67 -15.95 -12.70
N HIS A 246 10.73 -15.41 -13.31
CA HIS A 246 12.04 -16.07 -13.46
C HIS A 246 13.22 -15.30 -12.84
N GLY A 247 13.04 -14.01 -12.54
CA GLY A 247 14.07 -13.12 -12.02
C GLY A 247 13.82 -12.66 -10.59
N ALA A 248 14.40 -11.51 -10.22
CA ALA A 248 14.41 -11.02 -8.84
C ALA A 248 13.12 -10.26 -8.42
N LYS A 249 12.25 -9.89 -9.38
CA LYS A 249 11.08 -9.02 -9.15
C LYS A 249 10.06 -9.61 -8.16
N SER A 250 9.87 -10.93 -8.11
CA SER A 250 8.91 -11.58 -7.20
C SER A 250 9.37 -11.72 -5.74
N GLY A 251 10.63 -11.37 -5.43
CA GLY A 251 11.16 -11.45 -4.06
C GLY A 251 11.40 -12.88 -3.52
N TYR A 252 11.29 -13.92 -4.34
CA TYR A 252 11.67 -15.28 -3.92
C TYR A 252 13.19 -15.38 -3.73
N VAL A 253 13.64 -15.77 -2.53
CA VAL A 253 15.07 -15.92 -2.19
C VAL A 253 15.71 -17.06 -2.97
N PHE A 254 14.92 -18.07 -3.30
CA PHE A 254 15.32 -19.10 -4.21
C PHE A 254 15.00 -18.64 -5.64
N HIS A 255 15.97 -18.73 -6.56
CA HIS A 255 15.75 -18.70 -8.02
C HIS A 255 14.89 -19.91 -8.51
N ALA A 256 13.97 -20.39 -7.68
CA ALA A 256 13.33 -21.69 -7.70
C ALA A 256 11.92 -21.67 -8.31
N ARG A 257 11.70 -20.90 -9.37
CA ARG A 257 10.60 -21.25 -10.29
C ARG A 257 11.10 -22.09 -11.47
N GLU A 258 12.37 -21.95 -11.85
CA GLU A 258 13.04 -22.81 -12.85
C GLU A 258 14.03 -23.83 -12.30
N SER A 259 14.48 -23.69 -11.05
CA SER A 259 15.26 -24.79 -10.47
C SER A 259 14.41 -26.07 -10.47
N TYR A 260 15.07 -27.20 -10.69
CA TYR A 260 14.39 -28.51 -10.69
C TYR A 260 13.55 -28.72 -9.42
N VAL A 261 14.13 -28.34 -8.27
CA VAL A 261 13.47 -28.34 -6.94
C VAL A 261 12.25 -27.42 -6.90
N GLY A 262 12.36 -26.23 -7.50
CA GLY A 262 11.29 -25.26 -7.60
C GLY A 262 10.07 -25.75 -8.37
N ARG A 263 10.31 -26.34 -9.55
CA ARG A 263 9.26 -26.96 -10.36
C ARG A 263 8.58 -28.10 -9.63
N ILE A 264 9.34 -28.92 -8.91
CA ILE A 264 8.81 -30.00 -8.06
C ILE A 264 7.89 -29.41 -6.99
N PHE A 265 8.35 -28.40 -6.24
CA PHE A 265 7.55 -27.80 -5.18
C PHE A 265 6.23 -27.21 -5.69
N GLN A 266 6.26 -26.52 -6.84
CA GLN A 266 5.07 -25.96 -7.48
C GLN A 266 4.10 -27.05 -7.96
N ASN A 267 4.61 -28.15 -8.51
CA ASN A 267 3.77 -29.29 -8.90
C ASN A 267 3.15 -29.96 -7.66
N ILE A 268 3.92 -30.19 -6.59
CA ILE A 268 3.40 -30.74 -5.32
C ILE A 268 2.31 -29.83 -4.75
N THR A 269 2.54 -28.51 -4.75
CA THR A 269 1.56 -27.53 -4.26
C THR A 269 0.27 -27.57 -5.09
N ALA A 270 0.37 -27.66 -6.42
CA ALA A 270 -0.80 -27.78 -7.30
C ALA A 270 -1.55 -29.10 -7.06
N ILE A 271 -0.85 -30.22 -6.88
CA ILE A 271 -1.43 -31.53 -6.55
C ILE A 271 -2.17 -31.47 -5.22
N TYR A 272 -1.51 -30.95 -4.18
CA TYR A 272 -2.11 -30.77 -2.86
C TYR A 272 -3.40 -29.93 -2.93
N ARG A 273 -3.36 -28.78 -3.60
CA ARG A 273 -4.54 -27.90 -3.77
C ARG A 273 -5.67 -28.60 -4.53
N ALA A 274 -5.35 -29.30 -5.63
CA ALA A 274 -6.34 -30.06 -6.38
C ALA A 274 -6.96 -31.18 -5.54
N LEU A 275 -6.17 -31.91 -4.74
CA LEU A 275 -6.67 -32.94 -3.83
C LEU A 275 -7.62 -32.37 -2.79
N LEU A 276 -7.33 -31.21 -2.21
CA LEU A 276 -8.24 -30.54 -1.28
C LEU A 276 -9.55 -30.14 -1.96
N ILE A 277 -9.48 -29.55 -3.15
CA ILE A 277 -10.67 -29.21 -3.94
C ILE A 277 -11.51 -30.47 -4.23
N MET A 278 -10.87 -31.56 -4.63
CA MET A 278 -11.55 -32.82 -4.95
C MET A 278 -12.10 -33.53 -3.71
N LEU A 279 -11.40 -33.49 -2.58
CA LEU A 279 -11.85 -34.19 -1.38
C LEU A 279 -13.10 -33.51 -0.79
N PHE A 280 -13.14 -32.18 -0.80
CA PHE A 280 -14.12 -31.43 -0.04
C PHE A 280 -15.17 -30.68 -0.87
N LEU A 281 -14.83 -30.17 -2.06
CA LEU A 281 -15.73 -29.36 -2.88
C LEU A 281 -16.34 -30.13 -4.05
N ARG A 282 -15.59 -31.10 -4.63
CA ARG A 282 -16.02 -31.95 -5.76
C ARG A 282 -16.73 -31.19 -6.89
N PRO A 283 -16.16 -30.07 -7.39
CA PRO A 283 -16.80 -29.30 -8.45
C PRO A 283 -16.80 -30.07 -9.77
N LYS A 284 -17.83 -29.88 -10.60
CA LYS A 284 -17.82 -30.40 -11.98
C LYS A 284 -16.91 -29.57 -12.87
N ASN A 285 -16.93 -28.26 -12.69
CA ASN A 285 -16.11 -27.30 -13.42
C ASN A 285 -15.53 -26.23 -12.46
N CYS A 286 -14.37 -25.70 -12.82
CA CYS A 286 -13.61 -24.79 -11.96
C CYS A 286 -12.95 -23.67 -12.77
N LEU A 287 -12.98 -22.44 -12.26
CA LEU A 287 -12.19 -21.33 -12.79
C LEU A 287 -11.06 -20.99 -11.82
N ASP A 288 -9.82 -21.00 -12.31
CA ASP A 288 -8.63 -20.50 -11.59
C ASP A 288 -8.29 -19.11 -12.12
N VAL A 289 -8.55 -18.05 -11.34
CA VAL A 289 -8.24 -16.67 -11.75
C VAL A 289 -6.88 -16.28 -11.21
N GLY A 290 -6.02 -15.74 -12.07
CA GLY A 290 -4.59 -15.57 -11.81
C GLY A 290 -3.85 -16.90 -11.88
N CYS A 291 -4.17 -17.74 -12.87
CA CYS A 291 -3.72 -19.14 -12.92
C CYS A 291 -2.22 -19.31 -13.17
N GLY A 292 -1.49 -18.24 -13.48
CA GLY A 292 -0.08 -18.29 -13.84
C GLY A 292 0.13 -19.23 -15.03
N THR A 293 1.06 -20.19 -14.89
CA THR A 293 1.38 -21.16 -15.95
C THR A 293 0.38 -22.31 -16.10
N GLY A 294 -0.80 -22.24 -15.46
CA GLY A 294 -1.89 -23.20 -15.60
C GLY A 294 -1.66 -24.55 -14.91
N ARG A 295 -0.77 -24.63 -13.91
CA ARG A 295 -0.43 -25.90 -13.22
C ARG A 295 -1.63 -26.50 -12.50
N LEU A 296 -2.42 -25.70 -11.79
CA LEU A 296 -3.60 -26.18 -11.07
C LEU A 296 -4.66 -26.70 -12.05
N ILE A 297 -4.89 -25.97 -13.14
CA ILE A 297 -5.80 -26.35 -14.24
C ILE A 297 -5.42 -27.74 -14.76
N ARG A 298 -4.14 -27.95 -15.09
CA ARG A 298 -3.64 -29.26 -15.57
C ARG A 298 -3.99 -30.40 -14.62
N VAL A 299 -3.77 -30.20 -13.32
CA VAL A 299 -4.01 -31.24 -12.31
C VAL A 299 -5.51 -31.46 -12.08
N LEU A 300 -6.33 -30.41 -12.04
CA LEU A 300 -7.78 -30.54 -11.91
C LEU A 300 -8.40 -31.29 -13.09
N ARG A 301 -7.95 -31.00 -14.32
CA ARG A 301 -8.38 -31.74 -15.52
C ARG A 301 -7.97 -33.21 -15.48
N PHE A 302 -6.78 -33.51 -14.95
CA PHE A 302 -6.36 -34.90 -14.72
C PHE A 302 -7.31 -35.64 -13.75
N PHE A 303 -7.86 -34.94 -12.76
CA PHE A 303 -8.90 -35.48 -11.86
C PHE A 303 -10.33 -35.42 -12.43
N GLY A 304 -10.50 -35.10 -13.72
CA GLY A 304 -11.80 -35.08 -14.38
C GLY A 304 -12.64 -33.82 -14.16
N VAL A 305 -12.08 -32.76 -13.59
CA VAL A 305 -12.75 -31.47 -13.46
C VAL A 305 -12.59 -30.67 -14.74
N GLU A 306 -13.67 -30.09 -15.24
CA GLU A 306 -13.61 -29.14 -16.36
C GLU A 306 -13.04 -27.79 -15.88
N ALA A 307 -11.71 -27.72 -15.79
CA ALA A 307 -11.01 -26.55 -15.30
C ALA A 307 -10.61 -25.58 -16.43
N TRP A 308 -10.76 -24.29 -16.14
CA TRP A 308 -10.45 -23.13 -16.97
C TRP A 308 -9.61 -22.12 -16.19
N GLY A 309 -8.89 -21.23 -16.90
CA GLY A 309 -8.02 -20.21 -16.31
C GLY A 309 -8.22 -18.81 -16.87
N VAL A 310 -7.94 -17.81 -16.04
CA VAL A 310 -7.74 -16.41 -16.48
C VAL A 310 -6.38 -15.94 -15.99
N GLU A 311 -5.60 -15.32 -16.87
CA GLU A 311 -4.32 -14.71 -16.55
C GLU A 311 -4.22 -13.32 -17.18
N ILE A 312 -3.73 -12.34 -16.41
CA ILE A 312 -3.62 -10.95 -16.87
C ILE A 312 -2.33 -10.72 -17.67
N SER A 313 -1.28 -11.50 -17.40
CA SER A 313 0.02 -11.33 -18.05
C SER A 313 0.13 -12.07 -19.39
N LYS A 314 0.26 -11.29 -20.47
CA LYS A 314 0.59 -11.82 -21.81
C LYS A 314 1.89 -12.62 -21.81
N ALA A 315 2.91 -12.15 -21.09
CA ALA A 315 4.20 -12.83 -21.00
C ALA A 315 4.08 -14.22 -20.37
N VAL A 316 3.12 -14.42 -19.46
CA VAL A 316 2.87 -15.71 -18.82
C VAL A 316 2.06 -16.64 -19.72
N LEU A 317 1.10 -16.10 -20.46
CA LEU A 317 0.32 -16.88 -21.42
C LEU A 317 1.23 -17.60 -22.44
N GLU A 318 2.32 -16.97 -22.86
CA GLU A 318 3.35 -17.58 -23.73
C GLU A 318 4.09 -18.77 -23.09
N LEU A 319 4.12 -18.86 -21.75
CA LEU A 319 4.81 -19.90 -20.99
C LEU A 319 3.88 -21.08 -20.64
N ILE A 320 2.59 -20.98 -20.94
CA ILE A 320 1.61 -22.02 -20.63
C ILE A 320 1.84 -23.23 -21.54
N GLN A 321 1.78 -24.44 -20.97
CA GLN A 321 1.96 -25.67 -21.74
C GLN A 321 0.85 -25.83 -22.78
N PRO A 322 1.17 -26.32 -24.01
CA PRO A 322 0.18 -26.52 -25.06
C PRO A 322 -1.01 -27.41 -24.66
N SER A 323 -0.81 -28.33 -23.70
CA SER A 323 -1.86 -29.22 -23.21
C SER A 323 -2.97 -28.50 -22.41
N VAL A 324 -2.71 -27.27 -21.96
CA VAL A 324 -3.67 -26.48 -21.19
C VAL A 324 -3.94 -25.08 -21.74
N SER A 325 -3.16 -24.61 -22.72
CA SER A 325 -3.28 -23.25 -23.26
C SER A 325 -4.67 -22.94 -23.82
N SER A 326 -5.36 -23.91 -24.42
CA SER A 326 -6.73 -23.74 -24.93
C SER A 326 -7.80 -23.53 -23.85
N TYR A 327 -7.47 -23.77 -22.58
CA TYR A 327 -8.36 -23.58 -21.43
C TYR A 327 -8.04 -22.32 -20.63
N VAL A 328 -7.07 -21.51 -21.07
CA VAL A 328 -6.69 -20.26 -20.40
C VAL A 328 -7.00 -19.08 -21.31
N LYS A 329 -7.65 -18.05 -20.75
CA LYS A 329 -7.95 -16.79 -21.44
C LYS A 329 -7.12 -15.66 -20.83
N GLU A 330 -6.74 -14.70 -21.68
CA GLU A 330 -6.31 -13.39 -21.19
C GLU A 330 -7.51 -12.68 -20.54
N GLY A 331 -7.32 -12.08 -19.36
CA GLY A 331 -8.39 -11.32 -18.72
C GLY A 331 -8.02 -10.76 -17.35
N SER A 332 -8.85 -9.83 -16.87
CA SER A 332 -8.71 -9.22 -15.54
C SER A 332 -9.66 -9.88 -14.54
N LEU A 333 -9.22 -10.04 -13.30
CA LEU A 333 -10.10 -10.46 -12.20
C LEU A 333 -11.26 -9.47 -11.95
N THR A 334 -11.13 -8.21 -12.39
CA THR A 334 -12.18 -7.18 -12.24
C THR A 334 -13.20 -7.16 -13.38
N ASP A 335 -12.99 -7.96 -14.43
CA ASP A 335 -13.87 -8.08 -15.59
C ASP A 335 -13.66 -9.47 -16.23
N LEU A 336 -14.36 -10.47 -15.70
CA LEU A 336 -14.12 -11.87 -16.08
C LEU A 336 -14.89 -12.23 -17.36
N PRO A 337 -14.23 -12.80 -18.39
CA PRO A 337 -14.82 -13.08 -19.71
C PRO A 337 -15.66 -14.36 -19.74
N PHE A 338 -16.59 -14.47 -18.80
CA PHE A 338 -17.51 -15.59 -18.61
C PHE A 338 -18.87 -15.12 -18.12
N ASP A 339 -19.89 -15.91 -18.45
CA ASP A 339 -21.26 -15.66 -18.02
C ASP A 339 -21.46 -15.91 -16.52
N ASP A 340 -22.55 -15.35 -16.01
CA ASP A 340 -22.99 -15.55 -14.64
C ASP A 340 -23.20 -17.04 -14.33
N ASN A 341 -22.81 -17.47 -13.13
CA ASN A 341 -22.99 -18.84 -12.63
C ASN A 341 -22.38 -19.93 -13.53
N LYS A 342 -21.37 -19.61 -14.36
CA LYS A 342 -20.73 -20.58 -15.25
C LYS A 342 -20.00 -21.71 -14.51
N PHE A 343 -19.43 -21.43 -13.34
CA PHE A 343 -18.53 -22.35 -12.63
C PHE A 343 -19.06 -22.75 -11.25
N ASP A 344 -19.07 -24.05 -10.97
CA ASP A 344 -19.32 -24.60 -9.62
C ASP A 344 -18.34 -24.02 -8.59
N LEU A 345 -17.08 -23.86 -8.99
CA LEU A 345 -16.02 -23.31 -8.13
C LEU A 345 -15.22 -22.24 -8.87
N VAL A 346 -15.00 -21.11 -8.20
CA VAL A 346 -14.02 -20.11 -8.60
C VAL A 346 -12.94 -20.06 -7.54
N VAL A 347 -11.67 -20.12 -7.94
CA VAL A 347 -10.53 -20.03 -7.03
C VAL A 347 -9.63 -18.85 -7.40
N THR A 348 -9.03 -18.25 -6.37
CA THR A 348 -7.92 -17.32 -6.51
C THR A 348 -6.86 -17.73 -5.50
N TYR A 349 -5.64 -18.01 -5.96
CA TYR A 349 -4.52 -18.36 -5.11
C TYR A 349 -3.43 -17.31 -5.24
N ASP A 350 -3.21 -16.55 -4.17
CA ASP A 350 -2.19 -15.50 -4.12
C ASP A 350 -2.40 -14.43 -5.21
N VAL A 351 -3.62 -13.88 -5.30
CA VAL A 351 -4.03 -12.89 -6.31
C VAL A 351 -4.57 -11.61 -5.68
N LEU A 352 -5.49 -11.71 -4.73
CA LEU A 352 -6.19 -10.54 -4.18
C LEU A 352 -5.26 -9.57 -3.43
N GLU A 353 -4.16 -10.05 -2.85
CA GLU A 353 -3.12 -9.22 -2.24
C GLU A 353 -2.36 -8.34 -3.24
N HIS A 354 -2.48 -8.64 -4.54
CA HIS A 354 -1.88 -7.88 -5.63
C HIS A 354 -2.84 -6.88 -6.29
N VAL A 355 -4.12 -6.95 -5.93
CA VAL A 355 -5.16 -6.07 -6.48
C VAL A 355 -5.18 -4.75 -5.72
N GLU A 356 -5.22 -3.63 -6.43
CA GLU A 356 -5.39 -2.31 -5.81
C GLU A 356 -6.62 -2.29 -4.90
N ARG A 357 -6.50 -1.68 -3.72
CA ARG A 357 -7.56 -1.75 -2.71
C ARG A 357 -8.94 -1.30 -3.22
N SER A 358 -8.97 -0.26 -4.05
CA SER A 358 -10.18 0.24 -4.72
C SER A 358 -10.84 -0.77 -5.68
N LYS A 359 -10.05 -1.70 -6.25
CA LYS A 359 -10.52 -2.73 -7.19
C LYS A 359 -10.90 -4.05 -6.51
N ILE A 360 -10.55 -4.24 -5.23
CA ILE A 360 -10.84 -5.48 -4.50
C ILE A 360 -12.34 -5.80 -4.51
N HIS A 361 -13.20 -4.80 -4.25
CA HIS A 361 -14.64 -5.05 -4.19
C HIS A 361 -15.18 -5.55 -5.54
N GLN A 362 -14.78 -4.92 -6.65
CA GLN A 362 -15.15 -5.35 -8.00
C GLN A 362 -14.58 -6.75 -8.34
N ALA A 363 -13.33 -7.03 -7.98
CA ALA A 363 -12.70 -8.34 -8.17
C ALA A 363 -13.45 -9.48 -7.45
N VAL A 364 -13.88 -9.23 -6.21
CA VAL A 364 -14.68 -10.20 -5.45
C VAL A 364 -16.09 -10.33 -6.05
N LYS A 365 -16.70 -9.22 -6.46
CA LYS A 365 -18.01 -9.22 -7.14
C LYS A 365 -18.01 -10.09 -8.39
N GLU A 366 -17.01 -9.93 -9.25
CA GLU A 366 -16.85 -10.75 -10.46
C GLU A 366 -16.65 -12.23 -10.14
N SER A 367 -15.82 -12.55 -9.14
CA SER A 367 -15.63 -13.93 -8.68
C SER A 367 -16.94 -14.57 -8.21
N ILE A 368 -17.80 -13.81 -7.52
CA ILE A 368 -19.12 -14.26 -7.07
C ILE A 368 -20.10 -14.37 -8.26
N ARG A 369 -20.03 -13.44 -9.22
CA ARG A 369 -20.90 -13.40 -10.40
C ARG A 369 -20.78 -14.68 -11.22
N VAL A 370 -19.55 -15.06 -11.59
CA VAL A 370 -19.29 -16.25 -12.42
C VAL A 370 -19.38 -17.57 -11.65
N SER A 371 -19.37 -17.54 -10.32
CA SER A 371 -19.55 -18.73 -9.47
C SER A 371 -21.02 -19.07 -9.29
N SER A 372 -21.37 -20.35 -9.40
CA SER A 372 -22.71 -20.87 -9.09
C SER A 372 -22.84 -21.42 -7.68
N LYS A 373 -21.73 -21.86 -7.04
CA LYS A 373 -21.78 -22.49 -5.71
C LYS A 373 -20.72 -21.94 -4.74
N TYR A 374 -19.44 -22.03 -5.11
CA TYR A 374 -18.35 -21.73 -4.19
C TYR A 374 -17.32 -20.76 -4.79
N VAL A 375 -16.78 -19.90 -3.93
CA VAL A 375 -15.60 -19.09 -4.23
C VAL A 375 -14.55 -19.34 -3.15
N LEU A 376 -13.33 -19.72 -3.53
CA LEU A 376 -12.22 -19.96 -2.62
C LEU A 376 -11.13 -18.92 -2.86
N HIS A 377 -10.88 -18.08 -1.86
CA HIS A 377 -9.76 -17.14 -1.87
C HIS A 377 -8.68 -17.60 -0.91
N LYS A 378 -7.48 -17.87 -1.42
CA LYS A 378 -6.26 -18.00 -0.61
C LYS A 378 -5.45 -16.73 -0.77
N ILE A 379 -5.21 -16.04 0.34
CA ILE A 379 -4.66 -14.68 0.33
C ILE A 379 -3.47 -14.60 1.29
N TYR A 380 -2.39 -13.96 0.85
CA TYR A 380 -1.32 -13.54 1.75
C TYR A 380 -1.78 -12.40 2.67
N THR A 381 -1.92 -12.70 3.95
CA THR A 381 -2.35 -11.74 4.98
C THR A 381 -1.20 -11.32 5.88
N VAL A 382 -1.41 -10.25 6.64
CA VAL A 382 -0.43 -9.72 7.60
C VAL A 382 0.00 -10.80 8.62
N GLU A 383 -0.90 -11.69 9.01
CA GLU A 383 -0.64 -12.81 9.92
C GLU A 383 0.34 -13.84 9.32
N ASN A 384 0.48 -13.89 8.00
CA ASN A 384 1.47 -14.71 7.32
C ASN A 384 2.84 -14.00 7.20
N SER A 385 3.07 -12.89 7.91
CA SER A 385 4.31 -12.09 7.82
C SER A 385 5.58 -12.86 8.17
N TRP A 386 5.48 -13.97 8.91
CA TRP A 386 6.62 -14.87 9.18
C TRP A 386 7.23 -15.45 7.89
N ILE A 387 6.44 -15.58 6.82
CA ILE A 387 6.93 -15.99 5.48
C ILE A 387 7.99 -14.99 4.96
N ARG A 388 7.99 -13.73 5.41
CA ARG A 388 9.03 -12.74 5.08
C ARG A 388 10.40 -13.07 5.68
N MET A 389 10.48 -13.99 6.65
CA MET A 389 11.78 -14.51 7.13
C MET A 389 12.41 -15.47 6.12
N ILE A 390 11.61 -16.05 5.23
CA ILE A 390 12.02 -17.06 4.24
C ILE A 390 12.05 -16.44 2.82
N HIS A 391 11.32 -15.34 2.59
CA HIS A 391 11.24 -14.63 1.31
C HIS A 391 11.64 -13.16 1.45
N LYS A 392 12.34 -12.59 0.45
CA LYS A 392 12.53 -11.14 0.35
C LYS A 392 11.17 -10.48 0.14
N ARG A 393 11.09 -9.17 0.38
CA ARG A 393 9.84 -8.39 0.19
C ARG A 393 9.39 -8.50 -1.27
N ASP A 394 8.21 -9.07 -1.49
CA ASP A 394 7.49 -9.07 -2.77
C ASP A 394 6.73 -7.75 -2.89
N PHE A 395 7.12 -6.92 -3.86
CA PHE A 395 6.63 -5.55 -4.02
C PHE A 395 5.28 -5.48 -4.74
N SER A 396 4.86 -6.55 -5.41
CA SER A 396 3.58 -6.62 -6.09
C SER A 396 2.40 -6.79 -5.12
N ARG A 397 2.66 -7.17 -3.86
CA ARG A 397 1.63 -7.31 -2.83
C ARG A 397 1.28 -5.96 -2.22
N ILE A 398 0.48 -5.19 -2.95
CA ILE A 398 0.04 -3.85 -2.56
C ILE A 398 -1.10 -3.84 -1.55
N SER A 399 -1.80 -4.97 -1.39
CA SER A 399 -3.00 -5.12 -0.57
C SER A 399 -2.85 -6.18 0.52
N VAL A 400 -1.72 -6.16 1.24
CA VAL A 400 -1.49 -7.08 2.38
C VAL A 400 -2.21 -6.55 3.62
N PHE A 401 -3.47 -6.98 3.78
CA PHE A 401 -4.30 -6.66 4.93
C PHE A 401 -4.43 -7.82 5.92
N ALA A 402 -4.83 -7.50 7.15
CA ALA A 402 -5.11 -8.50 8.17
C ALA A 402 -6.33 -9.36 7.78
N ARG A 403 -6.43 -10.58 8.32
CA ARG A 403 -7.55 -11.49 8.08
C ARG A 403 -8.91 -10.85 8.36
N ARG A 404 -8.99 -9.97 9.36
CA ARG A 404 -10.23 -9.23 9.71
C ARG A 404 -10.72 -8.34 8.57
N TYR A 405 -9.82 -7.67 7.84
CA TYR A 405 -10.19 -6.82 6.71
C TYR A 405 -10.92 -7.63 5.64
N TRP A 406 -10.34 -8.75 5.22
CA TRP A 406 -10.92 -9.65 4.23
C TRP A 406 -12.26 -10.22 4.69
N HIS A 407 -12.39 -10.59 5.97
CA HIS A 407 -13.68 -10.98 6.54
C HIS A 407 -14.75 -9.89 6.37
N VAL A 408 -14.42 -8.62 6.64
CA VAL A 408 -15.35 -7.49 6.46
C VAL A 408 -15.74 -7.33 4.99
N VAL A 409 -14.76 -7.36 4.08
CA VAL A 409 -15.00 -7.28 2.63
C VAL A 409 -15.96 -8.39 2.19
N PHE A 410 -15.66 -9.65 2.50
CA PHE A 410 -16.50 -10.78 2.08
C PHE A 410 -17.88 -10.78 2.74
N SER A 411 -18.00 -10.32 3.99
CA SER A 411 -19.29 -10.19 4.66
C SER A 411 -20.15 -9.05 4.13
N SER A 412 -19.60 -8.11 3.35
CA SER A 412 -20.39 -7.04 2.72
C SER A 412 -21.29 -7.53 1.57
N PHE A 413 -20.98 -8.68 0.98
CA PHE A 413 -21.75 -9.27 -0.11
C PHE A 413 -22.92 -10.08 0.42
N LYS A 414 -24.15 -9.67 0.09
CA LYS A 414 -25.38 -10.32 0.57
C LYS A 414 -25.60 -11.71 -0.02
N ASP A 415 -25.11 -11.95 -1.23
CA ASP A 415 -25.37 -13.16 -2.02
C ASP A 415 -24.49 -14.34 -1.62
N VAL A 416 -23.58 -14.16 -0.65
CA VAL A 416 -22.69 -15.21 -0.17
C VAL A 416 -22.69 -15.31 1.35
N SER A 417 -22.26 -16.45 1.84
CA SER A 417 -21.97 -16.71 3.25
C SER A 417 -20.55 -17.21 3.38
N ILE A 418 -19.81 -16.67 4.34
CA ILE A 418 -18.47 -17.18 4.66
C ILE A 418 -18.64 -18.46 5.49
N LEU A 419 -18.17 -19.59 4.97
CA LEU A 419 -18.23 -20.85 5.69
C LEU A 419 -17.19 -20.83 6.83
N ARG A 420 -17.69 -20.73 8.07
CA ARG A 420 -16.85 -20.77 9.28
C ARG A 420 -16.54 -22.22 9.65
N GLY A 421 -15.24 -22.55 9.69
CA GLY A 421 -14.67 -23.50 10.66
C GLY A 421 -15.24 -24.92 10.72
N SER A 422 -15.10 -25.67 9.63
CA SER A 422 -14.91 -27.14 9.67
C SER A 422 -14.09 -27.65 8.48
N PHE A 423 -14.01 -26.84 7.42
CA PHE A 423 -13.33 -27.17 6.16
C PHE A 423 -11.81 -27.26 6.24
N PHE A 424 -11.19 -26.82 7.33
CA PHE A 424 -9.75 -26.86 7.55
C PHE A 424 -9.44 -26.78 9.05
N LYS A 425 -9.22 -27.92 9.73
CA LYS A 425 -8.33 -27.98 10.91
C LYS A 425 -6.87 -28.14 10.46
N LEU A 426 -6.51 -27.59 9.31
CA LEU A 426 -5.09 -27.38 8.99
C LEU A 426 -4.59 -26.27 9.91
N PRO A 427 -3.33 -26.34 10.40
CA PRO A 427 -2.78 -25.27 11.21
C PRO A 427 -2.95 -23.95 10.45
N SER A 428 -3.69 -23.01 11.03
CA SER A 428 -3.91 -21.65 10.49
C SER A 428 -2.62 -20.84 10.33
N PHE A 429 -1.47 -21.48 10.52
CA PHE A 429 -0.13 -20.95 10.39
C PHE A 429 0.33 -20.85 8.92
N PHE A 430 -0.08 -21.76 8.03
CA PHE A 430 0.50 -21.87 6.68
C PHE A 430 -0.24 -21.08 5.58
N GLU A 431 -1.57 -21.09 5.52
CA GLU A 431 -2.34 -20.40 4.49
C GLU A 431 -3.61 -19.75 5.08
N THR A 432 -3.91 -18.51 4.69
CA THR A 432 -5.18 -17.85 5.03
C THR A 432 -6.18 -18.08 3.90
N ILE A 433 -7.17 -18.93 4.15
CA ILE A 433 -8.19 -19.34 3.19
C ILE A 433 -9.57 -18.81 3.63
N PHE A 434 -10.32 -18.30 2.65
CA PHE A 434 -11.72 -17.92 2.78
C PHE A 434 -12.54 -18.71 1.78
N LEU A 435 -13.50 -19.49 2.27
CA LEU A 435 -14.47 -20.20 1.44
C LEU A 435 -15.83 -19.50 1.55
N LEU A 436 -16.30 -18.98 0.43
CA LEU A 436 -17.60 -18.35 0.27
C LEU A 436 -18.55 -19.35 -0.37
N LYS A 437 -19.75 -19.47 0.16
CA LYS A 437 -20.85 -20.24 -0.42
C LYS A 437 -21.92 -19.28 -0.91
N LYS A 438 -22.28 -19.36 -2.19
CA LYS A 438 -23.39 -18.60 -2.78
C LYS A 438 -24.70 -19.03 -2.13
N LYS A 439 -25.52 -18.05 -1.76
CA LYS A 439 -26.86 -18.29 -1.24
C LYS A 439 -27.75 -18.60 -2.44
N ASN A 440 -28.53 -19.67 -2.31
CA ASN A 440 -29.49 -20.09 -3.34
C ASN A 440 -30.58 -19.05 -3.53
#